data_AF-A0A496P918-F1
#
_entry.id   AF-A0A496P918-F1
#
_cell.length_a   1.000
_cell.length_b   1.000
_cell.length_c   1.000
_cell.angle_alpha   90.00
_cell.angle_beta   90.00
_cell.angle_gamma   90.00
#
_symmetry.space_group_name_H-M   'P 1'
#
loop_
_entity.id
_entity.type
_entity.pdbx_description
1 polymer ?
#
loop_
_entity_poly.entity_id
_entity_poly.type
_entity_poly.pdbx_seq_one_letter_code
_entity_poly.pdbx_strand_id
1 'polypeptide(L)'
;MRLIASHYAAERGARWFVTYCNNGGRWDYSEAIDVEKNDTIHIYIKADPKVTNPKHVMSCAVLDGVSSRVHIYVKEKENHTLEVISVKPY
;
A
#
# COMPACT_ATOMS: atom_id res chain seq x y z
N MET A 1 0.42 23.18 -0.59
CA MET A 1 0.95 22.39 0.55
C MET A 1 1.24 20.97 0.04
N ARG A 2 2.43 20.72 -0.55
CA ARG A 2 2.71 19.50 -1.32
C ARG A 2 2.77 18.22 -0.46
N LEU A 3 3.18 18.33 0.80
CA LEU A 3 3.25 17.21 1.73
C LEU A 3 1.86 16.59 1.98
N ILE A 4 0.86 17.41 2.29
CA ILE A 4 -0.52 16.94 2.53
C ILE A 4 -1.09 16.23 1.29
N ALA A 5 -0.83 16.78 0.09
CA ALA A 5 -1.28 16.15 -1.15
C ALA A 5 -0.63 14.77 -1.37
N SER A 6 0.68 14.66 -1.14
CA SER A 6 1.38 13.36 -1.22
C SER A 6 0.88 12.36 -0.16
N HIS A 7 0.56 12.83 1.05
CA HIS A 7 0.01 11.97 2.10
C HIS A 7 -1.38 11.47 1.74
N TYR A 8 -2.24 12.35 1.24
CA TYR A 8 -3.56 11.97 0.74
C TYR A 8 -3.47 10.95 -0.40
N ALA A 9 -2.49 11.08 -1.30
CA ALA A 9 -2.24 10.08 -2.33
C ALA A 9 -1.86 8.71 -1.74
N ALA A 10 -0.99 8.67 -0.73
CA ALA A 10 -0.64 7.43 -0.05
C ALA A 10 -1.85 6.80 0.67
N GLU A 11 -2.73 7.60 1.29
CA GLU A 11 -3.99 7.12 1.85
C GLU A 11 -4.92 6.52 0.78
N ARG A 12 -5.02 7.14 -0.40
CA ARG A 12 -5.82 6.59 -1.52
C ARG A 12 -5.32 5.21 -1.92
N GLY A 13 -4.00 5.03 -2.05
CA GLY A 13 -3.41 3.72 -2.33
C GLY A 13 -3.73 2.70 -1.23
N ALA A 14 -3.70 3.11 0.04
CA ALA A 14 -4.06 2.22 1.15
C ALA A 14 -5.54 1.80 1.10
N ARG A 15 -6.45 2.73 0.82
CA ARG A 15 -7.89 2.44 0.63
C ARG A 15 -8.11 1.48 -0.54
N TRP A 16 -7.45 1.73 -1.68
CA TRP A 16 -7.49 0.83 -2.82
C TRP A 16 -7.03 -0.58 -2.46
N PHE A 17 -5.93 -0.71 -1.72
CA PHE A 17 -5.40 -2.01 -1.31
C PHE A 17 -6.31 -2.75 -0.33
N VAL A 18 -6.98 -2.04 0.59
CA VAL A 18 -8.02 -2.64 1.44
C VAL A 18 -9.15 -3.22 0.59
N THR A 19 -9.63 -2.49 -0.41
CA THR A 19 -10.66 -2.99 -1.34
C THR A 19 -10.16 -4.18 -2.15
N TYR A 20 -8.92 -4.14 -2.63
CA TYR A 20 -8.28 -5.25 -3.33
C TYR A 20 -8.27 -6.53 -2.48
N CYS A 21 -7.84 -6.45 -1.22
CA CYS A 21 -7.84 -7.56 -0.28
C CYS A 21 -9.27 -8.08 0.01
N ASN A 22 -10.23 -7.17 0.25
CA ASN A 22 -11.63 -7.53 0.52
C ASN A 22 -12.31 -8.26 -0.64
N ASN A 23 -11.85 -8.03 -1.87
CA ASN A 23 -12.32 -8.71 -3.07
C ASN A 23 -11.58 -10.04 -3.35
N GLY A 24 -10.81 -10.55 -2.38
CA GLY A 24 -10.06 -11.81 -2.52
C GLY A 24 -8.75 -11.65 -3.30
N GLY A 25 -8.17 -10.45 -3.32
CA GLY A 25 -6.89 -10.19 -3.93
C GLY A 25 -5.78 -11.10 -3.39
N ARG A 26 -4.90 -11.53 -4.31
CA ARG A 26 -3.77 -12.42 -4.05
C ARG A 26 -2.50 -11.77 -4.55
N TRP A 27 -1.50 -11.70 -3.70
CA TRP A 27 -0.23 -11.09 -4.05
C TRP A 27 0.91 -11.77 -3.28
N ASP A 28 1.96 -12.13 -4.01
CA ASP A 28 3.11 -12.89 -3.51
C ASP A 28 4.24 -12.00 -2.94
N TYR A 29 4.02 -10.67 -2.94
CA TYR A 29 4.96 -9.67 -2.44
C TYR A 29 6.27 -9.54 -3.23
N SER A 30 6.39 -10.20 -4.38
CA SER A 30 7.61 -10.19 -5.20
C SER A 30 7.87 -8.83 -5.85
N GLU A 31 6.83 -8.27 -6.47
CA GLU A 31 6.85 -6.97 -7.14
C GLU A 31 5.85 -6.00 -6.52
N ALA A 32 6.15 -4.71 -6.61
CA ALA A 32 5.21 -3.68 -6.20
C ALA A 32 3.98 -3.66 -7.12
N ILE A 33 2.81 -3.34 -6.56
CA ILE A 33 1.59 -3.14 -7.33
C ILE A 33 1.49 -1.64 -7.65
N ASP A 34 1.54 -1.28 -8.93
CA ASP A 34 1.26 0.08 -9.37
C ASP A 34 -0.25 0.34 -9.31
N VAL A 35 -0.66 1.33 -8.48
CA VAL A 35 -2.07 1.73 -8.31
C VAL A 35 -2.42 2.89 -9.23
N GLU A 36 -1.54 3.88 -9.32
CA GLU A 36 -1.67 5.04 -10.19
C GLU A 36 -0.27 5.50 -10.60
N LYS A 37 -0.05 5.78 -11.88
CA LYS A 37 1.24 6.25 -12.37
C LYS A 37 1.06 7.20 -13.55
N ASN A 38 1.55 8.41 -13.41
CA ASN A 38 1.66 9.42 -14.46
C ASN A 38 2.90 10.30 -14.21
N ASP A 39 3.05 11.38 -14.98
CA ASP A 39 4.23 12.25 -14.95
C ASP A 39 4.48 12.92 -13.60
N THR A 40 3.44 13.18 -12.82
CA THR A 40 3.53 13.93 -11.55
C THR A 40 3.28 13.09 -10.32
N ILE A 41 2.56 11.97 -10.45
CA ILE A 41 2.20 11.10 -9.34
C ILE A 41 2.47 9.62 -9.63
N HIS A 42 3.06 8.94 -8.66
CA HIS A 42 3.20 7.48 -8.62
C HIS A 42 2.74 6.96 -7.27
N ILE A 43 1.66 6.19 -7.26
CA ILE A 43 1.13 5.47 -6.10
C ILE A 43 1.35 3.99 -6.33
N TYR A 44 1.98 3.33 -5.37
CA TYR A 44 2.27 1.91 -5.45
C TYR A 44 2.22 1.25 -4.08
N ILE A 45 1.86 -0.04 -4.08
CA ILE A 45 1.90 -0.88 -2.89
C ILE A 45 3.17 -1.70 -2.93
N LYS A 46 3.96 -1.67 -1.86
CA LYS A 46 5.15 -2.53 -1.74
C LYS A 46 5.17 -3.26 -0.41
N ALA A 47 5.71 -4.47 -0.42
CA ALA A 47 6.00 -5.20 0.80
C ALA A 47 7.28 -4.67 1.44
N ASP A 48 7.34 -4.68 2.76
CA ASP A 48 8.60 -4.57 3.46
C ASP A 48 9.42 -5.86 3.19
N PRO A 49 10.71 -5.74 2.81
CA PRO A 49 11.58 -6.90 2.63
C PRO A 49 11.74 -7.72 3.92
N LYS A 50 11.53 -7.11 5.09
CA LYS A 50 11.55 -7.82 6.36
C LYS A 50 10.38 -8.80 6.43
N VAL A 51 10.67 -9.99 6.95
CA VAL A 51 9.65 -10.98 7.29
C VAL A 51 9.08 -10.59 8.65
N THR A 52 7.86 -10.07 8.66
CA THR A 52 7.09 -9.73 9.87
C THR A 52 5.80 -10.53 9.89
N ASN A 53 5.25 -10.77 11.08
CA ASN A 53 3.92 -11.35 11.25
C ASN A 53 3.13 -10.49 12.26
N PRO A 54 2.09 -9.76 11.83
CA PRO A 54 1.55 -9.67 10.47
C PRO A 54 2.56 -9.06 9.46
N LYS A 55 2.41 -9.41 8.17
CA LYS A 55 3.29 -8.95 7.09
C LYS A 55 3.12 -7.45 6.90
N HIS A 56 4.24 -6.73 6.89
CA HIS A 56 4.27 -5.28 6.71
C HIS A 56 4.25 -4.94 5.22
N VAL A 57 3.28 -4.14 4.83
CA VAL A 57 3.04 -3.60 3.50
C VAL A 57 2.92 -2.09 3.61
N MET A 58 3.30 -1.35 2.57
CA MET A 58 3.21 0.09 2.54
C MET A 58 2.50 0.53 1.26
N SER A 59 1.52 1.41 1.40
CA SER A 59 1.09 2.26 0.30
C SER A 59 2.04 3.46 0.24
N CYS A 60 2.70 3.66 -0.88
CA CYS A 60 3.64 4.73 -1.10
C CYS A 60 3.12 5.65 -2.20
N ALA A 61 3.33 6.95 -2.03
CA ALA A 61 3.04 7.94 -3.06
C ALA A 61 4.23 8.87 -3.24
N VAL A 62 4.59 9.14 -4.48
CA VAL A 62 5.53 10.19 -4.88
C VAL A 62 4.75 11.20 -5.71
N LEU A 63 4.65 12.44 -5.25
CA LEU A 63 3.94 13.54 -5.93
C LEU A 63 4.90 14.72 -6.10
N ASP A 64 5.24 15.06 -7.34
CA ASP A 64 6.22 16.11 -7.69
C ASP A 64 7.51 16.03 -6.86
N GLY A 65 8.04 14.80 -6.69
CA GLY A 65 9.24 14.50 -5.90
C GLY A 65 9.04 14.44 -4.38
N VAL A 66 7.85 14.75 -3.87
CA VAL A 66 7.51 14.62 -2.44
C VAL A 66 6.97 13.22 -2.17
N SER A 67 7.62 12.49 -1.26
CA SER A 67 7.25 11.12 -0.92
C SER A 67 6.48 11.05 0.39
N SER A 68 5.40 10.26 0.41
CA SER A 68 4.64 9.88 1.60
C SER A 68 4.32 8.40 1.59
N ARG A 69 4.02 7.83 2.77
CA ARG A 69 3.64 6.43 2.91
C ARG A 69 2.63 6.21 4.03
N VAL A 70 1.79 5.20 3.84
CA VAL A 70 0.87 4.67 4.84
C VAL A 70 1.23 3.21 5.08
N HIS A 71 1.34 2.85 6.35
CA HIS A 71 1.74 1.51 6.77
C HIS A 71 0.51 0.62 6.88
N ILE A 72 0.60 -0.59 6.35
CA ILE A 72 -0.48 -1.57 6.29
C ILE A 72 0.07 -2.90 6.82
N TYR A 73 -0.70 -3.57 7.66
CA TYR A 73 -0.33 -4.89 8.15
C TYR A 73 -1.34 -5.90 7.63
N VAL A 74 -0.84 -6.94 6.98
CA VAL A 74 -1.68 -7.98 6.39
C VAL A 74 -1.35 -9.37 6.92
N LYS A 75 -2.35 -10.24 6.91
CA LYS A 75 -2.19 -11.67 7.18
C LYS A 75 -2.74 -12.45 5.99
N GLU A 76 -2.06 -13.52 5.62
CA GLU A 76 -2.58 -14.44 4.61
C GLU A 76 -3.59 -15.40 5.23
N LYS A 77 -4.73 -15.58 4.57
CA LYS A 77 -5.77 -16.56 4.93
C LYS A 77 -5.44 -17.92 4.31
N GLU A 78 -6.11 -18.97 4.79
CA GLU A 78 -5.93 -20.36 4.33
C GLU A 78 -6.15 -20.56 2.82
N ASN A 79 -6.91 -19.69 2.16
CA ASN A 79 -7.19 -19.71 0.71
C ASN A 79 -6.23 -18.83 -0.12
N HIS A 80 -5.09 -18.43 0.46
CA HIS A 80 -4.09 -17.53 -0.12
C HIS A 80 -4.61 -16.11 -0.43
N THR A 81 -5.74 -15.71 0.18
CA THR A 81 -6.21 -14.31 0.10
C THR A 81 -5.63 -13.48 1.24
N LEU A 82 -5.56 -12.17 1.04
CA LEU A 82 -5.00 -11.25 2.02
C LEU A 82 -6.08 -10.65 2.91
N GLU A 83 -5.79 -10.57 4.21
CA GLU A 83 -6.59 -9.85 5.21
C GLU A 83 -5.84 -8.64 5.71
N VAL A 84 -6.45 -7.46 5.66
CA VAL A 84 -5.87 -6.25 6.27
C VAL A 84 -6.20 -6.24 7.77
N ILE A 85 -5.15 -6.30 8.59
CA ILE A 85 -5.24 -6.29 10.05
C ILE A 85 -5.26 -4.86 10.60
N SER A 86 -4.43 -3.97 10.03
CA SER A 86 -4.43 -2.56 10.43
C SER A 86 -3.83 -1.66 9.36
N VAL A 87 -4.25 -0.40 9.38
CA VAL A 87 -3.70 0.69 8.56
C VAL A 87 -3.27 1.80 9.52
N LYS A 88 -2.01 2.25 9.41
CA LYS A 88 -1.42 3.30 10.24
C LYS A 88 -0.92 4.44 9.35
N PRO A 89 -1.66 5.55 9.25
CA PRO A 89 -1.12 6.78 8.70
C PRO A 89 -0.12 7.36 9.71
N TYR A 90 1.08 7.72 9.26
CA TYR A 90 2.05 8.48 10.05
C TYR A 90 2.00 9.96 9.65
#